data_AF-A0A0C2MRA1-F1
#
_entry.id   AF-A0A0C2MRA1-F1
#
_cell.length_a   1.000
_cell.length_b   1.000
_cell.length_c   1.000
_cell.angle_alpha   90.00
_cell.angle_beta   90.00
_cell.angle_gamma   90.00
#
_symmetry.space_group_name_H-M   'P 1'
#
loop_
_entity.id
_entity.type
_entity.pdbx_description
1 polymer ?
#
loop_
_entity_poly.entity_id
_entity_poly.type
_entity_poly.pdbx_seq_one_letter_code
_entity_poly.pdbx_strand_id
1 'polypeptide(L)'
;MIGRGALIKPWIFTEIKEQRMWDISSNERLEIVKTFTSNGLEHWGSDLQGVEKTRTFLLGWLSFHCRYVPVGLLEHPPHKINQRPESFIGRDELETLLSSPRVDDWIKISSMFLGPPNDNFKFIPKHKSSSYG
;
A
#
# COMPACT_ATOMS: atom_id res chain seq x y z
N MET A 1 -2.62 -0.64 21.35
CA MET A 1 -2.14 0.38 20.38
C MET A 1 -2.16 -0.21 18.98
N ILE A 2 -2.81 0.44 18.00
CA ILE A 2 -2.87 -0.02 16.61
C ILE A 2 -1.84 0.78 15.81
N GLY A 3 -0.63 0.24 15.66
CA GLY A 3 0.44 0.87 14.87
C GLY A 3 0.49 0.30 13.45
N ARG A 4 1.18 -0.83 13.29
CA ARG A 4 1.38 -1.50 12.00
C ARG A 4 0.07 -1.83 11.26
N GLY A 5 -0.99 -2.12 12.01
CA GLY A 5 -2.30 -2.47 11.46
C GLY A 5 -2.93 -1.34 10.67
N ALA A 6 -2.75 -0.10 11.11
CA ALA A 6 -3.23 1.07 10.38
C ALA A 6 -2.42 1.32 9.09
N LEU A 7 -1.15 0.89 9.02
CA LEU A 7 -0.35 0.96 7.80
C LEU A 7 -0.75 -0.10 6.77
N ILE A 8 -1.04 -1.32 7.22
CA ILE A 8 -1.55 -2.40 6.35
C ILE A 8 -2.97 -2.05 5.89
N LYS A 9 -3.81 -1.61 6.82
CA LYS A 9 -5.24 -1.40 6.64
C LYS A 9 -5.70 -0.04 7.21
N PRO A 10 -5.59 1.06 6.44
CA PRO A 10 -5.97 2.40 6.92
C PRO A 10 -7.41 2.53 7.40
N TRP A 11 -8.34 1.74 6.84
CA TRP A 11 -9.75 1.72 7.23
C TRP A 11 -10.06 0.89 8.48
N ILE A 12 -9.05 0.37 9.19
CA ILE A 12 -9.26 -0.40 10.43
C ILE A 12 -10.10 0.35 11.46
N PHE A 13 -9.98 1.68 11.53
CA PHE A 13 -10.76 2.49 12.46
C PHE A 13 -12.26 2.50 12.12
N THR A 14 -12.59 2.48 10.82
CA THR A 14 -13.98 2.34 10.35
C THR A 14 -14.55 0.98 10.75
N GLU A 15 -13.80 -0.10 10.54
CA GLU A 15 -14.23 -1.44 10.95
C GLU A 15 -14.45 -1.56 12.46
N ILE A 16 -13.56 -0.98 13.27
CA ILE A 16 -13.71 -0.98 14.74
C ILE A 16 -14.96 -0.20 15.14
N LYS A 17 -15.18 0.97 14.54
CA LYS A 17 -16.35 1.80 14.84
C LYS A 17 -17.66 1.11 14.44
N GLU A 18 -17.67 0.47 13.27
CA GLU A 18 -18.87 -0.15 12.69
C GLU A 18 -19.06 -1.61 13.09
N GLN A 19 -18.12 -2.20 13.84
CA GLN A 19 -18.14 -3.61 14.26
C GLN A 19 -18.36 -4.59 13.10
N ARG A 20 -17.79 -4.28 11.92
CA ARG A 20 -17.87 -5.13 10.72
C ARG A 20 -16.51 -5.22 10.03
N MET A 21 -16.28 -6.33 9.33
CA MET A 21 -15.18 -6.41 8.37
C MET A 21 -15.60 -5.72 7.07
N TRP A 22 -14.67 -4.99 6.46
CA TRP A 22 -14.91 -4.34 5.18
C TRP A 22 -14.04 -5.00 4.11
N ASP A 23 -14.69 -5.71 3.20
CA ASP A 23 -14.06 -6.25 2.00
C ASP A 23 -13.95 -5.17 0.91
N ILE A 24 -13.07 -4.20 1.15
CA ILE A 24 -12.83 -3.08 0.24
C ILE A 24 -12.40 -3.58 -1.14
N SER A 25 -12.86 -2.93 -2.22
CA SER A 25 -12.43 -3.27 -3.58
C SER A 25 -11.01 -2.77 -3.89
N SER A 26 -10.40 -3.31 -4.94
CA SER A 26 -9.10 -2.88 -5.46
C SER A 26 -9.09 -1.38 -5.83
N ASN A 27 -10.18 -0.87 -6.42
CA ASN A 27 -10.34 0.54 -6.78
C ASN A 27 -10.44 1.44 -5.55
N GLU A 28 -11.23 1.06 -4.54
CA GLU A 28 -11.31 1.84 -3.29
C GLU A 28 -9.94 1.88 -2.58
N ARG A 29 -9.17 0.78 -2.60
CA ARG A 29 -7.78 0.77 -2.10
C ARG A 29 -6.89 1.73 -2.89
N LEU A 30 -7.01 1.73 -4.22
CA LEU A 30 -6.24 2.62 -5.09
C LEU A 30 -6.59 4.09 -4.86
N GLU A 31 -7.86 4.42 -4.59
CA GLU A 31 -8.26 5.78 -4.23
C GLU A 31 -7.62 6.23 -2.90
N ILE A 32 -7.42 5.35 -1.92
CA ILE A 32 -6.66 5.69 -0.70
C ILE A 32 -5.21 6.05 -1.06
N VAL A 33 -4.60 5.33 -2.02
CA VAL A 33 -3.25 5.64 -2.51
C VAL A 33 -3.20 7.02 -3.17
N LYS A 34 -4.22 7.35 -3.99
CA LYS A 34 -4.36 8.67 -4.62
C LYS A 34 -4.58 9.79 -3.60
N THR A 35 -5.36 9.56 -2.55
CA THR A 35 -5.51 10.53 -1.45
C THR A 35 -4.17 10.74 -0.75
N PHE A 36 -3.42 9.67 -0.48
CA PHE A 36 -2.08 9.78 0.09
C PHE A 36 -1.15 10.63 -0.78
N THR A 37 -1.13 10.40 -2.10
CA THR A 37 -0.27 11.18 -3.00
C THR A 37 -0.70 12.63 -3.07
N SER A 38 -2.01 12.89 -3.13
CA SER A 38 -2.56 14.26 -3.17
C SER A 38 -2.18 15.06 -1.93
N ASN A 39 -2.36 14.47 -0.75
CA ASN A 39 -1.96 15.08 0.53
C ASN A 39 -0.44 15.27 0.62
N GLY A 40 0.34 14.34 0.08
CA GLY A 40 1.80 14.46 0.02
C GLY A 40 2.25 15.63 -0.84
N LEU A 41 1.65 15.83 -2.01
CA LEU A 41 1.95 16.95 -2.90
C LEU A 41 1.49 18.29 -2.33
N GLU A 42 0.34 18.33 -1.65
CA GLU A 42 -0.11 19.54 -0.93
C GLU A 42 0.87 19.92 0.18
N HIS A 43 1.43 18.92 0.88
CA HIS A 43 2.32 19.15 2.00
C HIS A 43 3.78 19.44 1.61
N TRP A 44 4.32 18.74 0.60
CA TRP A 44 5.74 18.85 0.20
C TRP A 44 5.96 19.64 -1.09
N GLY A 45 4.91 19.98 -1.82
CA GLY A 45 4.99 20.65 -3.11
C GLY A 45 4.89 19.68 -4.30
N SER A 46 4.57 20.25 -5.46
CA SER A 46 4.49 19.57 -6.75
C SER A 46 5.72 19.81 -7.64
N ASP A 47 6.77 20.42 -7.08
CA ASP A 47 8.07 20.51 -7.72
C ASP A 47 8.80 19.15 -7.68
N LEU A 48 9.95 19.07 -8.36
CA LEU A 48 10.71 17.81 -8.46
C LEU A 48 11.01 17.20 -7.08
N GLN A 49 11.44 18.04 -6.13
CA GLN A 49 11.79 17.61 -4.79
C GLN A 49 10.56 17.13 -4.00
N GLY A 50 9.45 17.86 -4.07
CA GLY A 50 8.20 17.47 -3.42
C GLY A 50 7.62 16.17 -3.96
N VAL A 51 7.67 15.97 -5.28
CA VAL A 51 7.25 14.72 -5.94
C VAL A 51 8.13 13.54 -5.50
N GLU A 52 9.45 13.67 -5.51
CA GLU A 52 10.36 12.60 -5.07
C GLU A 52 10.20 12.24 -3.60
N LYS A 53 9.99 13.26 -2.75
CA LYS A 53 9.72 13.05 -1.32
C LYS A 53 8.40 12.32 -1.12
N THR A 54 7.33 12.75 -1.80
CA THR A 54 6.03 12.07 -1.80
C THR A 54 6.18 10.61 -2.22
N ARG A 55 6.90 10.36 -3.31
CA ARG A 55 7.17 9.00 -3.81
C ARG A 55 7.89 8.14 -2.78
N THR A 56 8.95 8.66 -2.16
CA THR A 56 9.72 7.90 -1.17
C THR A 56 8.87 7.48 0.02
N PHE A 57 8.03 8.39 0.55
CA PHE A 57 7.11 8.06 1.64
C PHE A 57 6.01 7.09 1.20
N LEU A 58 5.47 7.26 -0.01
CA LEU A 58 4.48 6.34 -0.58
C LEU A 58 5.05 4.92 -0.69
N LEU A 59 6.23 4.73 -1.29
CA LEU A 59 6.86 3.42 -1.41
C LEU A 59 7.15 2.79 -0.04
N GLY A 60 7.53 3.62 0.95
CA GLY A 60 7.65 3.20 2.34
C GLY A 60 6.33 2.65 2.90
N TRP A 61 5.21 3.34 2.66
CA TRP A 61 3.89 2.91 3.11
C TRP A 61 3.36 1.69 2.33
N LEU A 62 3.55 1.62 1.00
CA LEU A 62 3.16 0.48 0.17
C LEU A 62 3.81 -0.83 0.63
N SER A 63 5.04 -0.77 1.18
CA SER A 63 5.71 -1.95 1.78
C SER A 63 4.98 -2.57 2.98
N PHE A 64 4.03 -1.85 3.57
CA PHE A 64 3.08 -2.36 4.57
C PHE A 64 1.72 -2.64 3.95
N HIS A 65 1.20 -1.70 3.14
CA HIS A 65 -0.13 -1.82 2.54
C HIS A 65 -0.28 -3.07 1.67
N CYS A 66 0.80 -3.52 1.01
CA CYS A 66 0.79 -4.73 0.18
C CYS A 66 0.51 -6.03 0.96
N ARG A 67 0.60 -6.00 2.29
CA ARG A 67 0.34 -7.18 3.14
C ARG A 67 -1.14 -7.39 3.43
N TYR A 68 -2.01 -6.48 2.97
CA TYR A 68 -3.44 -6.68 3.08
C TYR A 68 -3.89 -7.83 2.15
N VAL A 69 -4.65 -8.75 2.73
CA VAL A 69 -5.37 -9.80 2.01
C VAL A 69 -6.86 -9.45 2.02
N PRO A 70 -7.52 -9.42 0.85
CA PRO A 70 -8.97 -9.23 0.75
C PRO A 70 -9.74 -10.21 1.63
N VAL A 71 -10.82 -9.76 2.24
CA VAL A 71 -11.59 -10.60 3.18
C VAL A 71 -12.19 -11.79 2.45
N GLY A 72 -12.65 -11.60 1.21
CA GLY A 72 -13.17 -12.68 0.37
C GLY A 72 -12.15 -13.77 0.01
N LEU A 73 -10.85 -13.55 0.25
CA LEU A 73 -9.79 -14.52 0.01
C LEU A 73 -9.23 -15.15 1.30
N LEU A 74 -9.73 -14.75 2.48
CA LEU A 74 -9.30 -15.31 3.76
C LEU A 74 -10.05 -16.62 4.05
N GLU A 75 -9.32 -17.72 4.23
CA GLU A 75 -9.91 -18.99 4.69
C GLU A 75 -10.45 -18.89 6.13
N HIS A 76 -9.76 -18.16 6.99
CA HIS A 76 -10.08 -18.04 8.42
C HIS A 76 -10.01 -16.57 8.88
N PRO A 77 -11.06 -15.77 8.65
CA PRO A 77 -11.13 -14.41 9.18
C PRO A 77 -11.23 -14.40 10.73
N PRO A 78 -10.71 -13.35 11.42
CA PRO A 78 -10.13 -12.12 10.88
C PRO A 78 -8.63 -12.23 10.56
N HIS A 79 -8.14 -11.34 9.70
CA HIS A 79 -6.72 -11.25 9.34
C HIS A 79 -5.84 -11.01 10.59
N LYS A 80 -4.85 -11.89 10.80
CA LYS A 80 -3.90 -11.74 11.91
C LYS A 80 -2.78 -10.78 11.50
N ILE A 81 -2.69 -9.63 12.17
CA ILE A 81 -1.76 -8.52 11.86
C ILE A 81 -0.27 -8.90 11.74
N ASN A 82 0.16 -9.95 12.43
CA ASN A 82 1.54 -10.44 12.43
C ASN A 82 1.74 -11.62 11.47
N GLN A 83 0.66 -12.20 10.94
CA GLN A 83 0.72 -13.25 9.96
C GLN A 83 1.19 -12.64 8.65
N ARG A 84 2.24 -13.23 8.09
CA ARG A 84 2.61 -12.93 6.71
C ARG A 84 1.64 -13.70 5.83
N PRO A 85 0.89 -13.01 4.96
CA PRO A 85 0.04 -13.72 4.04
C PRO A 85 0.89 -14.55 3.09
N GLU A 86 0.39 -15.73 2.75
CA GLU A 86 0.94 -16.53 1.66
C GLU A 86 0.73 -15.79 0.34
N SER A 87 1.51 -16.15 -0.68
CA SER A 87 1.30 -15.61 -2.02
C SER A 87 -0.08 -16.01 -2.52
N PHE A 88 -0.86 -15.03 -2.96
CA PHE A 88 -2.20 -15.23 -3.52
C PHE A 88 -2.36 -14.42 -4.81
N ILE A 89 -3.33 -14.82 -5.62
CA ILE A 89 -3.78 -14.03 -6.77
C ILE A 89 -4.98 -13.21 -6.30
N GLY A 90 -4.92 -11.90 -6.50
CA GLY A 90 -6.00 -10.99 -6.12
C GLY A 90 -7.28 -11.26 -6.92
N ARG A 91 -8.39 -10.67 -6.50
CA ARG A 91 -9.68 -10.82 -7.21
C ARG A 91 -9.62 -10.26 -8.64
N ASP A 92 -8.70 -9.33 -8.88
CA ASP A 92 -8.37 -8.75 -10.18
C ASP A 92 -6.85 -8.43 -10.29
N GLU A 93 -6.43 -7.94 -11.46
CA GLU A 93 -5.03 -7.57 -11.72
C GLU A 93 -4.54 -6.43 -10.82
N LEU A 94 -5.40 -5.45 -10.52
CA LEU A 94 -5.07 -4.30 -9.69
C LEU A 94 -4.82 -4.73 -8.24
N GLU A 95 -5.63 -5.64 -7.73
CA GLU A 95 -5.48 -6.20 -6.40
C GLU A 95 -4.21 -7.02 -6.28
N THR A 96 -3.91 -7.82 -7.30
CA THR A 96 -2.65 -8.57 -7.40
C THR A 96 -1.47 -7.61 -7.37
N LEU A 97 -1.54 -6.50 -8.12
CA LEU A 97 -0.51 -5.46 -8.12
C LEU A 97 -0.37 -4.77 -6.75
N LEU A 98 -1.49 -4.40 -6.12
CA LEU A 98 -1.52 -3.73 -4.81
C LEU A 98 -1.03 -4.64 -3.67
N SER A 99 -1.08 -5.95 -3.84
CA SER A 99 -0.59 -6.94 -2.87
C SER A 99 0.80 -7.49 -3.21
N SER A 100 1.42 -7.01 -4.30
CA SER A 100 2.77 -7.43 -4.67
C SER A 100 3.82 -6.96 -3.65
N PRO A 101 4.77 -7.83 -3.24
CA PRO A 101 5.90 -7.43 -2.40
C PRO A 101 7.07 -6.80 -3.18
N ARG A 102 6.96 -6.66 -4.51
CA ARG A 102 8.06 -6.20 -5.37
C ARG A 102 8.15 -4.67 -5.39
N VAL A 103 9.38 -4.15 -5.28
CA VAL A 103 9.64 -2.71 -5.36
C VAL A 103 9.22 -2.14 -6.73
N ASP A 104 9.45 -2.88 -7.81
CA ASP A 104 9.07 -2.46 -9.17
C ASP A 104 7.56 -2.18 -9.29
N ASP A 105 6.74 -3.02 -8.65
CA ASP A 105 5.29 -2.87 -8.64
C ASP A 105 4.86 -1.66 -7.81
N TRP A 106 5.53 -1.40 -6.69
CA TRP A 106 5.29 -0.18 -5.91
C TRP A 106 5.66 1.07 -6.71
N ILE A 107 6.77 1.05 -7.45
CA ILE A 107 7.17 2.13 -8.35
C ILE A 107 6.12 2.31 -9.44
N LYS A 108 5.62 1.22 -10.04
CA LYS A 108 4.53 1.25 -11.03
C LYS A 108 3.27 1.92 -10.46
N ILE A 109 2.82 1.52 -9.27
CA ILE A 109 1.66 2.15 -8.59
C ILE A 109 1.92 3.64 -8.35
N SER A 110 3.10 4.00 -7.81
CA SER A 110 3.43 5.40 -7.56
C SER A 110 3.41 6.25 -8.83
N SER A 111 3.77 5.66 -9.96
CA SER A 111 3.83 6.35 -11.25
C SER A 111 2.46 6.65 -11.85
N MET A 112 1.40 5.97 -11.39
CA MET A 112 0.02 6.28 -11.76
C MET A 112 -0.41 7.69 -11.28
N PHE A 113 0.20 8.22 -10.22
CA PHE A 113 -0.18 9.49 -9.60
C PHE A 113 0.91 10.56 -9.65
N LEU A 114 2.18 10.15 -9.68
CA LEU A 114 3.33 11.05 -9.57
C LEU A 114 4.15 11.13 -10.86
N GLY A 115 3.68 10.50 -11.96
CA GLY A 115 4.43 10.36 -13.20
C GLY A 115 5.62 9.38 -13.07
N PRO A 116 6.46 9.23 -14.10
CA PRO A 116 7.64 8.37 -14.02
C PRO A 116 8.63 8.91 -12.96
N PRO A 117 9.37 8.02 -12.27
CA PRO A 117 10.48 8.44 -11.42
C PRO A 117 11.62 9.01 -12.27
N ASN A 118 12.49 9.81 -11.66
CA ASN A 118 13.74 10.26 -12.31
C ASN A 118 14.65 9.06 -12.62
N ASP A 119 15.46 9.16 -13.67
CA ASP A 119 16.32 8.07 -14.16
C ASP A 119 17.26 7.48 -13.08
N ASN A 120 17.67 8.31 -12.12
CA ASN A 120 18.56 7.91 -11.03
C ASN A 120 17.83 7.55 -9.73
N PHE A 121 16.50 7.50 -9.74
CA PHE A 121 15.71 7.18 -8.55
C PHE A 121 15.96 5.73 -8.12
N LYS A 122 16.38 5.56 -6.86
CA LYS A 122 16.56 4.25 -6.24
C LYS A 122 15.82 4.22 -4.91
N PHE A 123 14.96 3.23 -4.75
CA PHE A 123 14.29 2.96 -3.48
C PHE A 123 14.84 1.68 -2.86
N ILE A 124 15.36 1.80 -1.64
CA ILE A 124 15.80 0.65 -0.84
C ILE A 124 14.85 0.53 0.35
N PRO A 125 14.05 -0.55 0.45
CA PRO A 125 13.14 -0.76 1.56
C PRO A 125 13.91 -0.79 2.89
N LYS A 126 13.55 0.09 3.84
CA LYS A 126 14.21 0.17 5.16
C LYS A 126 13.95 -1.03 6.07
N HIS A 127 12.91 -1.80 5.77
CA HIS A 127 12.56 -3.00 6.53
C HIS A 127 12.90 -4.24 5.70
N LYS A 128 13.19 -5.37 6.36
CA LYS A 128 13.27 -6.72 5.76
C LYS A 128 11.90 -7.19 5.21
N SER A 129 11.17 -6.30 4.52
CA SER A 129 10.03 -6.63 3.66
C SER A 129 10.50 -7.38 2.41
N SER A 130 11.77 -7.19 2.03
CA SER A 130 12.43 -7.76 0.85
C SER A 130 13.16 -9.08 1.12
N SER A 131 12.58 -9.98 1.93
CA SER A 131 13.17 -11.31 2.16
C SER A 131 12.35 -12.38 1.45
N TYR A 132 12.35 -12.30 0.12
CA TYR A 132 12.14 -13.42 -0.79
C TYR A 132 13.16 -13.22 -1.92
N GLY A 133 14.27 -13.96 -1.86
CA GLY A 133 15.39 -13.90 -2.81
C GLY A 133 16.62 -13.21 -2.25
#